data_AF-A0ABD8B676-F1
#
_entry.id   AF-A0ABD8B676-F1
#
_cell.length_a   1.000
_cell.length_b   1.000
_cell.length_c   1.000
_cell.angle_alpha   90.00
_cell.angle_beta   90.00
_cell.angle_gamma   90.00
#
_symmetry.space_group_name_H-M   'P 1'
#
loop_
_entity.id
_entity.type
_entity.pdbx_description
1 polymer ?
#
loop_
_entity_poly.entity_id
_entity_poly.type
_entity_poly.pdbx_seq_one_letter_code
_entity_poly.pdbx_strand_id
1 'polypeptide(L)'
;MGRTLSGAAIELALASYPGFHVIAPPGKGSPYGVFEDVYVPQDSVEHVAVLHDGRRVPVASAIDTLALEPAPESALPEPLPPGPTRRAPLGVVAGARSGDKGGNANVGVWVRSDDAWCWLVHQLTADRFQNLITESCHLKVVRHTLPNLRALNFVVEGILGEGVASQHRFDPQAKALGEWLRSRHLDIPEALL
;
A
#
# COMPACT_ATOMS: atom_id res chain seq x y z
N MET A 1 13.83 26.69 14.72
CA MET A 1 12.45 26.17 14.82
C MET A 1 12.55 24.70 15.21
N GLY A 2 12.26 24.36 16.46
CA GLY A 2 12.64 23.08 17.07
C GLY A 2 11.83 21.89 16.58
N ARG A 3 12.45 20.69 16.62
CA ARG A 3 11.82 19.39 16.28
C ARG A 3 10.45 19.19 16.94
N THR A 4 10.24 19.71 18.14
CA THR A 4 8.98 19.60 18.88
C THR A 4 7.82 20.34 18.21
N LEU A 5 8.05 21.56 17.71
CA LEU A 5 7.02 22.33 17.01
C LEU A 5 6.71 21.69 15.64
N SER A 6 7.74 21.25 14.93
CA SER A 6 7.58 20.55 13.66
C SER A 6 6.87 19.21 13.84
N GLY A 7 7.15 18.48 14.93
CA GLY A 7 6.49 17.23 15.27
C GLY A 7 5.00 17.43 15.52
N ALA A 8 4.63 18.36 16.39
CA ALA A 8 3.23 18.68 16.67
C ALA A 8 2.45 19.13 15.43
N ALA A 9 3.07 19.91 14.54
CA ALA A 9 2.45 20.33 13.28
C ALA A 9 2.21 19.14 12.33
N ILE A 10 3.17 18.21 12.23
CA ILE A 10 3.01 16.99 11.43
C ILE A 10 1.95 16.07 12.04
N GLU A 11 1.95 15.86 13.35
CA GLU A 11 0.96 15.03 14.05
C GLU A 11 -0.45 15.57 13.86
N LEU A 12 -0.64 16.89 14.01
CA LEU A 12 -1.93 17.54 13.76
C LEU A 12 -2.39 17.38 12.30
N ALA A 13 -1.45 17.49 11.35
CA ALA A 13 -1.77 17.35 9.94
C ALA A 13 -2.09 15.90 9.55
N LEU A 14 -1.38 14.91 10.11
CA LEU A 14 -1.67 13.49 9.94
C LEU A 14 -3.02 13.08 10.52
N ALA A 15 -3.53 13.81 11.52
CA ALA A 15 -4.85 13.59 12.11
C ALA A 15 -6.01 14.19 11.28
N SER A 16 -5.73 14.85 10.15
CA SER A 16 -6.74 15.54 9.34
C SER A 16 -7.43 14.60 8.33
N TYR A 17 -7.12 14.74 7.03
CA TYR A 17 -7.70 13.92 5.97
C TYR A 17 -6.77 12.76 5.57
N PRO A 18 -7.33 11.58 5.22
CA PRO A 18 -6.56 10.47 4.69
C PRO A 18 -5.72 10.88 3.47
N GLY A 19 -4.45 10.48 3.45
CA GLY A 19 -3.54 10.75 2.33
C GLY A 19 -2.79 12.08 2.41
N PHE A 20 -2.85 12.80 3.54
CA PHE A 20 -2.02 13.99 3.77
C PHE A 20 -0.51 13.68 3.57
N HIS A 21 0.13 14.51 2.76
CA HIS A 21 1.57 14.56 2.55
C HIS A 21 2.02 16.00 2.30
N VAL A 22 3.27 16.31 2.62
CA VAL A 22 3.83 17.67 2.50
C VAL A 22 4.63 17.81 1.21
N ILE A 23 4.47 18.95 0.55
CA ILE A 23 5.34 19.36 -0.57
C ILE A 23 6.47 20.17 0.05
N ALA A 24 7.72 19.77 -0.18
CA ALA A 24 8.86 20.58 0.24
C ALA A 24 9.01 21.79 -0.68
N PRO A 25 9.25 23.02 -0.15
CA PRO A 25 9.60 24.16 -1.00
C PRO A 25 10.93 23.90 -1.73
N PRO A 26 11.13 24.47 -2.94
CA PRO A 26 12.37 24.27 -3.70
C PRO A 26 13.60 24.73 -2.89
N GLY A 27 14.58 23.84 -2.76
CA GLY A 27 15.83 24.06 -2.03
C GLY A 27 17.06 23.86 -2.91
N LYS A 28 18.25 24.21 -2.39
CA LYS A 28 19.52 23.86 -3.04
C LYS A 28 19.66 22.34 -3.13
N GLY A 29 20.22 21.84 -4.22
CA GLY A 29 20.54 20.42 -4.36
C GLY A 29 21.40 19.94 -3.19
N SER A 30 21.02 18.80 -2.62
CA SER A 30 21.72 18.14 -1.51
C SER A 30 21.87 16.66 -1.83
N PRO A 31 22.93 15.99 -1.36
CA PRO A 31 23.08 14.56 -1.57
C PRO A 31 21.89 13.83 -0.94
N TYR A 32 21.38 12.83 -1.65
CA TYR A 32 20.33 11.95 -1.15
C TYR A 32 20.79 10.49 -1.26
N GLY A 33 20.37 9.67 -0.31
CA GLY A 33 20.64 8.23 -0.32
C GLY A 33 19.53 7.48 -1.02
N VAL A 34 19.89 6.58 -1.94
CA VAL A 34 18.98 5.56 -2.46
C VAL A 34 19.06 4.37 -1.53
N PHE A 35 17.90 3.91 -1.06
CA PHE A 35 17.80 2.70 -0.25
C PHE A 35 17.33 1.55 -1.14
N GLU A 36 18.18 0.54 -1.28
CA GLU A 36 17.84 -0.72 -1.94
C GLU A 36 17.72 -1.84 -0.90
N ASP A 37 16.79 -2.76 -1.12
CA ASP A 37 16.69 -3.99 -0.37
C ASP A 37 17.62 -5.05 -0.96
N VAL A 38 18.45 -5.65 -0.10
CA VAL A 38 19.34 -6.75 -0.45
C VAL A 38 19.18 -7.88 0.55
N TYR A 39 19.28 -9.11 0.07
CA TYR A 39 19.34 -10.28 0.93
C TYR A 39 20.72 -10.38 1.58
N VAL A 40 20.74 -10.65 2.88
CA VAL A 40 21.96 -10.99 3.62
C VAL A 40 21.81 -12.39 4.23
N PRO A 41 22.90 -13.16 4.37
CA PRO A 41 22.86 -14.44 5.09
C PRO A 41 22.31 -14.26 6.50
N GLN A 42 21.40 -15.13 6.93
CA GLN A 42 20.76 -15.03 8.24
C GLN A 42 21.76 -15.09 9.39
N ASP A 43 22.82 -15.86 9.24
CA ASP A 43 23.90 -16.03 10.23
C ASP A 43 24.92 -14.88 10.25
N SER A 44 24.83 -13.94 9.29
CA SER A 44 25.69 -12.75 9.25
C SER A 44 25.23 -11.63 10.19
N VAL A 45 24.00 -11.71 10.72
CA VAL A 45 23.41 -10.70 11.59
C VAL A 45 23.12 -11.29 12.97
N GLU A 46 23.61 -10.63 14.03
CA GLU A 46 23.27 -11.02 15.40
C GLU A 46 21.79 -10.70 15.67
N HIS A 47 20.98 -11.73 15.93
CA HIS A 47 19.58 -11.55 16.29
C HIS A 47 19.42 -11.47 17.80
N VAL A 48 18.86 -10.36 18.30
CA VAL A 48 18.67 -10.12 19.73
C VAL A 48 17.28 -9.56 20.00
N ALA A 49 16.54 -10.20 20.89
CA ALA A 49 15.32 -9.64 21.46
C ALA A 49 15.69 -8.75 22.66
N VAL A 50 15.35 -7.47 22.59
CA VAL A 50 15.50 -6.52 23.71
C VAL A 50 14.15 -6.38 24.40
N LEU A 51 14.09 -6.78 25.67
CA LEU A 51 12.87 -6.77 26.47
C LEU A 51 12.64 -5.38 27.10
N HIS A 52 11.42 -5.15 27.62
CA HIS A 52 11.02 -3.87 28.21
C HIS A 52 11.87 -3.45 29.43
N ASP A 53 12.56 -4.39 30.07
CA ASP A 53 13.45 -4.18 31.22
C ASP A 53 14.93 -4.02 30.81
N GLY A 54 15.20 -3.95 29.51
CA GLY A 54 16.54 -3.81 28.94
C GLY A 54 17.33 -5.12 28.83
N ARG A 55 16.78 -6.27 29.28
CA ARG A 55 17.44 -7.56 29.04
C ARG A 55 17.54 -7.85 27.55
N ARG A 56 18.67 -8.45 27.17
CA ARG A 56 19.00 -8.85 25.80
C ARG A 56 19.01 -10.37 25.75
N VAL A 57 18.15 -10.95 24.92
CA VAL A 57 18.05 -12.41 24.74
C VAL A 57 18.51 -12.72 23.32
N PRO A 58 19.61 -13.49 23.13
CA PRO A 58 20.03 -13.90 21.81
C PRO A 58 18.98 -14.83 21.20
N VAL A 59 18.66 -14.61 19.92
CA VAL A 59 17.75 -15.45 19.14
C VAL A 59 18.62 -16.22 18.16
N ALA A 60 18.68 -17.55 18.30
CA ALA A 60 19.46 -18.36 17.37
C ALA A 60 18.87 -18.27 15.95
N SER A 61 19.74 -18.26 14.94
CA SER A 61 19.31 -18.39 13.55
C SER A 61 18.57 -19.71 13.34
N ALA A 62 17.56 -19.68 12.47
CA ALA A 62 16.82 -20.88 12.10
C ALA A 62 17.74 -21.82 11.32
N ILE A 63 17.88 -23.05 11.79
CA ILE A 63 18.68 -24.09 11.12
C ILE A 63 17.87 -24.86 10.06
N ASP A 64 16.55 -24.84 10.19
CA ASP A 64 15.62 -25.48 9.27
C ASP A 64 14.85 -24.39 8.54
N THR A 65 14.99 -24.35 7.22
CA THR A 65 14.38 -23.35 6.35
C THR A 65 13.75 -24.03 5.14
N LEU A 66 12.62 -23.47 4.70
CA LEU A 66 12.00 -23.86 3.43
C LEU A 66 12.46 -22.89 2.34
N ALA A 67 12.62 -23.41 1.13
CA ALA A 67 12.83 -22.57 -0.04
C ALA A 67 11.62 -21.64 -0.21
N LEU A 68 11.87 -20.38 -0.56
CA LEU A 68 10.81 -19.42 -0.81
C LEU A 68 10.08 -19.80 -2.10
N GLU A 69 8.82 -20.19 -1.97
CA GLU A 69 7.93 -20.48 -3.09
C GLU A 69 6.78 -19.46 -3.15
N PRO A 70 6.22 -19.17 -4.34
CA PRO A 70 5.04 -18.34 -4.47
C PRO A 70 3.88 -18.88 -3.62
N ALA A 71 3.22 -18.01 -2.87
CA ALA A 71 2.05 -18.40 -2.12
C ALA A 71 0.93 -18.88 -3.06
N PRO A 72 0.19 -19.94 -2.71
CA PRO A 72 -0.93 -20.40 -3.52
C PRO A 72 -2.01 -19.31 -3.60
N GLU A 73 -2.58 -19.14 -4.78
CA GLU A 73 -3.66 -18.17 -4.98
C GLU A 73 -4.94 -18.65 -4.28
N SER A 74 -5.59 -17.75 -3.54
CA SER A 74 -6.85 -18.08 -2.89
C SER A 74 -7.97 -18.16 -3.91
N ALA A 75 -8.85 -19.17 -3.77
CA ALA A 75 -10.06 -19.27 -4.58
C ALA A 75 -10.92 -18.01 -4.41
N LEU A 76 -11.41 -17.48 -5.54
CA LEU A 76 -12.30 -16.33 -5.53
C LEU A 76 -13.72 -16.77 -5.16
N PRO A 77 -14.49 -15.93 -4.45
CA PRO A 77 -15.91 -16.19 -4.23
C PRO A 77 -16.68 -16.11 -5.56
N GLU A 78 -17.92 -16.62 -5.57
CA GLU A 78 -18.82 -16.39 -6.69
C GLU A 78 -19.07 -14.89 -6.89
N PRO A 79 -19.17 -14.41 -8.14
CA PRO A 79 -19.47 -13.01 -8.41
C PRO A 79 -20.83 -12.61 -7.82
N LEU A 80 -20.94 -11.36 -7.37
CA LEU A 80 -22.23 -10.79 -6.98
C LEU A 80 -23.23 -10.89 -8.16
N PRO A 81 -24.49 -11.30 -7.92
CA PRO A 81 -25.49 -11.38 -8.99
C PRO A 81 -25.64 -10.05 -9.75
N PRO A 82 -25.88 -10.11 -11.07
CA PRO A 82 -26.05 -8.91 -11.88
C PRO A 82 -27.29 -8.12 -11.43
N GLY A 83 -27.20 -6.80 -11.49
CA GLY A 83 -28.26 -5.88 -11.10
C GLY A 83 -28.00 -4.46 -11.59
N PRO A 84 -28.87 -3.49 -11.26
CA PRO A 84 -28.66 -2.09 -11.62
C PRO A 84 -27.38 -1.56 -10.98
N THR A 85 -26.64 -0.74 -11.73
CA THR A 85 -25.42 -0.08 -11.27
C THR A 85 -25.57 1.44 -11.36
N ARG A 86 -24.91 2.14 -10.43
CA ARG A 86 -24.82 3.59 -10.42
C ARG A 86 -23.36 4.01 -10.46
N ARG A 87 -23.06 5.03 -11.28
CA ARG A 87 -21.73 5.63 -11.36
C ARG A 87 -21.42 6.39 -10.08
N ALA A 88 -20.44 5.92 -9.30
CA ALA A 88 -20.07 6.53 -8.02
C ALA A 88 -18.57 6.32 -7.73
N PRO A 89 -17.94 7.16 -6.86
CA PRO A 89 -16.54 6.97 -6.49
C PRO A 89 -16.37 5.67 -5.69
N LEU A 90 -15.31 4.90 -5.95
CA LEU A 90 -14.99 3.64 -5.25
C LEU A 90 -14.99 3.83 -3.71
N GLY A 91 -14.58 5.01 -3.25
CA GLY A 91 -14.50 5.36 -1.84
C GLY A 91 -15.82 5.31 -1.07
N VAL A 92 -16.99 5.24 -1.75
CA VAL A 92 -18.30 5.06 -1.09
C VAL A 92 -18.51 3.65 -0.57
N VAL A 93 -17.89 2.64 -1.19
CA VAL A 93 -18.00 1.23 -0.79
C VAL A 93 -16.71 0.67 -0.19
N ALA A 94 -15.55 1.18 -0.60
CA ALA A 94 -14.25 0.65 -0.19
C ALA A 94 -13.40 1.67 0.59
N GLY A 95 -12.75 1.19 1.64
CA GLY A 95 -11.64 1.87 2.30
C GLY A 95 -10.33 1.56 1.57
N ALA A 96 -9.34 2.45 1.69
CA ALA A 96 -8.00 2.22 1.16
C ALA A 96 -6.92 2.87 2.03
N ARG A 97 -5.72 2.28 2.01
CA ARG A 97 -4.49 2.85 2.56
C ARG A 97 -3.36 2.54 1.61
N SER A 98 -2.38 3.42 1.56
CA SER A 98 -1.20 3.23 0.75
C SER A 98 0.04 3.78 1.42
N GLY A 99 1.19 3.30 0.97
CA GLY A 99 2.49 3.71 1.47
C GLY A 99 3.63 3.20 0.59
N ASP A 100 4.78 3.82 0.75
CA ASP A 100 5.99 3.47 0.03
C ASP A 100 6.65 2.19 0.56
N LYS A 101 7.34 1.50 -0.34
CA LYS A 101 8.28 0.43 -0.02
C LYS A 101 9.49 0.60 -0.94
N GLY A 102 10.39 1.52 -0.58
CA GLY A 102 11.49 1.92 -1.45
C GLY A 102 10.98 2.67 -2.68
N GLY A 103 11.35 2.21 -3.88
CA GLY A 103 10.82 2.70 -5.16
C GLY A 103 9.39 2.26 -5.50
N ASN A 104 8.83 1.33 -4.72
CA ASN A 104 7.53 0.71 -4.97
C ASN A 104 6.44 1.37 -4.11
N ALA A 105 5.18 1.20 -4.50
CA ALA A 105 4.04 1.56 -3.66
C ALA A 105 3.17 0.35 -3.35
N ASN A 106 2.66 0.30 -2.13
CA ASN A 106 1.65 -0.64 -1.70
C ASN A 106 0.30 0.08 -1.58
N VAL A 107 -0.77 -0.51 -2.11
CA VAL A 107 -2.14 0.01 -2.02
C VAL A 107 -3.07 -1.11 -1.56
N GLY A 108 -3.48 -1.04 -0.29
CA GLY A 108 -4.50 -1.90 0.29
C GLY A 108 -5.90 -1.31 0.09
N VAL A 109 -6.86 -2.14 -0.31
CA VAL A 109 -8.27 -1.78 -0.50
C VAL A 109 -9.14 -2.82 0.22
N TRP A 110 -10.12 -2.41 1.01
CA TRP A 110 -10.99 -3.33 1.75
C TRP A 110 -12.44 -2.86 1.80
N VAL A 111 -13.34 -3.82 2.02
CA VAL A 111 -14.79 -3.60 2.14
C VAL A 111 -15.33 -4.21 3.43
N ARG A 112 -16.57 -3.86 3.79
CA ARG A 112 -17.16 -4.23 5.09
C ARG A 112 -18.03 -5.48 5.05
N SER A 113 -18.64 -5.82 3.92
CA SER A 113 -19.57 -6.94 3.76
C SER A 113 -19.05 -7.99 2.78
N ASP A 114 -19.60 -9.21 2.86
CA ASP A 114 -19.29 -10.29 1.92
C ASP A 114 -19.79 -9.97 0.51
N ASP A 115 -20.99 -9.37 0.37
CA ASP A 115 -21.50 -8.95 -0.95
C ASP A 115 -20.58 -7.93 -1.64
N ALA A 116 -20.07 -6.96 -0.87
CA ALA A 116 -19.11 -5.99 -1.38
C ALA A 116 -17.77 -6.67 -1.74
N TRP A 117 -17.38 -7.73 -1.03
CA TRP A 117 -16.18 -8.51 -1.33
C TRP A 117 -16.34 -9.30 -2.63
N CYS A 118 -17.47 -10.00 -2.79
CA CYS A 118 -17.86 -10.70 -4.02
C CYS A 118 -17.94 -9.75 -5.22
N TRP A 119 -18.20 -8.46 -5.03
CA TRP A 119 -18.07 -7.48 -6.10
C TRP A 119 -16.63 -6.99 -6.29
N LEU A 120 -15.96 -6.52 -5.23
CA LEU A 120 -14.66 -5.86 -5.29
C LEU A 120 -13.58 -6.75 -5.92
N VAL A 121 -13.52 -8.02 -5.51
CA VAL A 121 -12.46 -8.96 -5.92
C VAL A 121 -12.48 -9.24 -7.43
N HIS A 122 -13.66 -9.22 -8.04
CA HIS A 122 -13.88 -9.38 -9.47
C HIS A 122 -13.75 -8.05 -10.22
N GLN A 123 -14.22 -6.95 -9.63
CA GLN A 123 -14.21 -5.64 -10.28
C GLN A 123 -12.81 -5.01 -10.34
N LEU A 124 -12.02 -5.13 -9.27
CA LEU A 124 -10.72 -4.48 -9.14
C LEU A 124 -9.59 -5.49 -9.43
N THR A 125 -9.36 -5.74 -10.71
CA THR A 125 -8.22 -6.53 -11.23
C THR A 125 -6.96 -5.67 -11.31
N ALA A 126 -5.79 -6.30 -11.55
CA ALA A 126 -4.55 -5.57 -11.81
C ALA A 126 -4.69 -4.64 -13.03
N ASP A 127 -5.27 -5.14 -14.13
CA ASP A 127 -5.53 -4.34 -15.32
C ASP A 127 -6.50 -3.20 -15.05
N ARG A 128 -7.57 -3.45 -14.27
CA ARG A 128 -8.50 -2.39 -13.89
C ARG A 128 -7.80 -1.33 -13.04
N PHE A 129 -6.98 -1.75 -12.08
CA PHE A 129 -6.17 -0.84 -11.27
C PHE A 129 -5.28 0.05 -12.15
N GLN A 130 -4.57 -0.52 -13.12
CA GLN A 130 -3.72 0.23 -14.06
C GLN A 130 -4.51 1.23 -14.90
N ASN A 131 -5.73 0.89 -15.31
CA ASN A 131 -6.61 1.81 -16.03
C ASN A 131 -7.11 2.97 -15.14
N LEU A 132 -7.32 2.71 -13.85
CA LEU A 132 -7.77 3.71 -12.88
C LEU A 132 -6.61 4.62 -12.41
N ILE A 133 -5.42 4.04 -12.26
CA ILE A 133 -4.17 4.72 -11.93
C ILE A 133 -3.30 4.71 -13.18
N THR A 134 -3.65 5.57 -14.13
CA THR A 134 -3.01 5.65 -15.45
C THR A 134 -1.48 5.74 -15.40
N GLU A 135 -0.92 6.34 -14.36
CA GLU A 135 0.53 6.45 -14.17
C GLU A 135 1.22 5.12 -13.88
N SER A 136 0.45 4.05 -13.62
CA SER A 136 0.94 2.69 -13.43
C SER A 136 0.77 1.79 -14.67
N CYS A 137 0.27 2.31 -15.80
CA CYS A 137 -0.07 1.50 -16.97
C CYS A 137 1.14 0.79 -17.62
N HIS A 138 2.34 1.35 -17.47
CA HIS A 138 3.59 0.76 -17.96
C HIS A 138 4.40 0.05 -16.86
N LEU A 139 3.87 0.02 -15.64
CA LEU A 139 4.53 -0.54 -14.47
C LEU A 139 3.98 -1.92 -14.16
N LYS A 140 4.80 -2.77 -13.55
CA LYS A 140 4.34 -4.06 -13.04
C LYS A 140 3.46 -3.84 -11.81
N VAL A 141 2.22 -4.33 -11.89
CA VAL A 141 1.25 -4.31 -10.78
C VAL A 141 0.96 -5.74 -10.36
N VAL A 142 1.34 -6.09 -9.14
CA VAL A 142 1.04 -7.40 -8.54
C VAL A 142 -0.16 -7.26 -7.62
N ARG A 143 -1.19 -8.07 -7.85
CA ARG A 143 -2.41 -8.11 -7.03
C ARG A 143 -2.37 -9.32 -6.10
N HIS A 144 -2.62 -9.09 -4.82
CA HIS A 144 -2.79 -10.12 -3.80
C HIS A 144 -4.22 -10.08 -3.25
N THR A 145 -4.88 -11.23 -3.19
CA THR A 145 -6.21 -11.39 -2.60
C THR A 145 -6.10 -11.81 -1.14
N LEU A 146 -6.87 -11.15 -0.27
CA LEU A 146 -6.89 -11.41 1.18
C LEU A 146 -8.35 -11.67 1.60
N PRO A 147 -8.91 -12.85 1.26
CA PRO A 147 -10.35 -13.12 1.42
C PRO A 147 -10.83 -13.01 2.86
N ASN A 148 -10.02 -13.47 3.83
CA ASN A 148 -10.35 -13.40 5.26
C ASN A 148 -10.40 -11.96 5.80
N LEU A 149 -9.86 -10.99 5.06
CA LEU A 149 -9.90 -9.56 5.38
C LEU A 149 -10.84 -8.79 4.46
N ARG A 150 -11.48 -9.45 3.50
CA ARG A 150 -12.28 -8.82 2.42
C ARG A 150 -11.48 -7.71 1.73
N ALA A 151 -10.22 -8.00 1.44
CA ALA A 151 -9.25 -7.01 1.00
C ALA A 151 -8.44 -7.46 -0.22
N LEU A 152 -7.98 -6.46 -0.96
CA LEU A 152 -7.01 -6.57 -2.03
C LEU A 152 -5.78 -5.77 -1.65
N ASN A 153 -4.60 -6.25 -2.03
CA ASN A 153 -3.37 -5.50 -1.93
C ASN A 153 -2.68 -5.42 -3.29
N PHE A 154 -2.34 -4.22 -3.73
CA PHE A 154 -1.61 -3.98 -4.97
C PHE A 154 -0.20 -3.51 -4.65
N VAL A 155 0.79 -4.13 -5.26
CA VAL A 155 2.17 -3.65 -5.27
C VAL A 155 2.46 -3.10 -6.66
N VAL A 156 2.77 -1.81 -6.73
CA VAL A 156 3.14 -1.13 -7.97
C VAL A 156 4.64 -0.92 -7.96
N GLU A 157 5.35 -1.67 -8.80
CA GLU A 157 6.80 -1.62 -8.86
C GLU A 157 7.28 -0.36 -9.59
N GLY A 158 8.21 0.38 -8.97
CA GLY A 158 8.87 1.54 -9.59
C GLY A 158 8.03 2.82 -9.73
N ILE A 159 6.81 2.89 -9.19
CA ILE A 159 5.97 4.09 -9.32
C ILE A 159 6.56 5.33 -8.62
N LEU A 160 7.49 5.14 -7.69
CA LEU A 160 8.22 6.20 -7.00
C LEU A 160 9.65 6.40 -7.54
N GLY A 161 10.01 5.77 -8.67
CA GLY A 161 11.36 5.81 -9.25
C GLY A 161 12.39 5.17 -8.32
N GLU A 162 13.51 5.86 -8.07
CA GLU A 162 14.55 5.42 -7.11
C GLU A 162 14.16 5.63 -5.63
N GLY A 163 12.86 5.80 -5.35
CA GLY A 163 12.29 5.97 -4.00
C GLY A 163 12.08 7.44 -3.60
N VAL A 164 11.62 7.65 -2.36
CA VAL A 164 11.21 8.96 -1.77
C VAL A 164 12.23 10.08 -2.05
N ALA A 165 13.51 9.72 -2.08
CA ALA A 165 14.63 10.63 -2.22
C ALA A 165 14.80 11.19 -3.65
N SER A 166 14.27 10.51 -4.67
CA SER A 166 14.30 10.94 -6.08
C SER A 166 13.24 12.01 -6.42
N GLN A 167 12.26 12.24 -5.52
CA GLN A 167 11.21 13.27 -5.63
C GLN A 167 10.46 13.30 -6.98
N HIS A 168 10.30 12.17 -7.67
CA HIS A 168 9.64 12.15 -8.99
C HIS A 168 8.14 12.46 -8.96
N ARG A 169 7.51 12.49 -7.78
CA ARG A 169 6.06 12.75 -7.63
C ARG A 169 5.77 13.74 -6.52
N PHE A 170 4.65 14.42 -6.66
CA PHE A 170 4.01 15.26 -5.65
C PHE A 170 3.74 14.50 -4.33
N ASP A 171 3.45 13.21 -4.43
CA ASP A 171 3.28 12.27 -3.31
C ASP A 171 4.44 11.25 -3.29
N PRO A 172 5.61 11.61 -2.73
CA PRO A 172 6.80 10.76 -2.79
C PRO A 172 6.70 9.53 -1.88
N GLN A 173 5.73 9.49 -0.96
CA GLN A 173 5.49 8.37 -0.02
C GLN A 173 4.28 7.51 -0.40
N ALA A 174 3.69 7.75 -1.58
CA ALA A 174 2.46 7.11 -2.03
C ALA A 174 1.31 7.17 -1.00
N LYS A 175 1.26 8.16 -0.11
CA LYS A 175 0.23 8.24 0.96
C LYS A 175 -1.15 8.60 0.40
N ALA A 176 -1.20 9.39 -0.66
CA ALA A 176 -2.42 9.80 -1.32
C ALA A 176 -2.89 8.79 -2.38
N LEU A 177 -2.06 7.83 -2.79
CA LEU A 177 -2.39 6.88 -3.87
C LEU A 177 -3.67 6.07 -3.61
N GLY A 178 -3.91 5.66 -2.37
CA GLY A 178 -5.14 4.98 -1.96
C GLY A 178 -6.37 5.88 -2.07
N GLU A 179 -6.26 7.15 -1.66
CA GLU A 179 -7.36 8.11 -1.78
C GLU A 179 -7.61 8.48 -3.25
N TRP A 180 -6.54 8.58 -4.04
CA TRP A 180 -6.63 8.77 -5.48
C TRP A 180 -7.41 7.64 -6.16
N LEU A 181 -7.12 6.38 -5.82
CA LEU A 181 -7.89 5.23 -6.27
C LEU A 181 -9.36 5.31 -5.83
N ARG A 182 -9.61 5.65 -4.55
CA ARG A 182 -10.97 5.80 -4.00
C ARG A 182 -11.77 6.90 -4.69
N SER A 183 -11.12 7.95 -5.18
CA SER A 183 -11.78 9.03 -5.93
C SER A 183 -12.26 8.61 -7.32
N ARG A 184 -11.72 7.50 -7.86
CA ARG A 184 -12.09 7.03 -9.20
C ARG A 184 -13.51 6.51 -9.20
N HIS A 185 -14.26 6.89 -10.23
CA HIS A 185 -15.62 6.42 -10.39
C HIS A 185 -15.62 5.02 -11.00
N LEU A 186 -16.59 4.21 -10.58
CA LEU A 186 -16.88 2.87 -11.08
C LEU A 186 -18.40 2.72 -11.20
N ASP A 187 -18.84 1.74 -11.98
CA ASP A 187 -20.24 1.34 -12.00
C ASP A 187 -20.44 0.38 -10.83
N ILE A 188 -21.05 0.88 -9.76
CA ILE A 188 -21.19 0.17 -8.49
C ILE A 188 -22.63 -0.35 -8.40
N PRO A 189 -22.85 -1.64 -8.09
CA PRO A 189 -24.17 -2.19 -7.85
C PRO A 189 -24.94 -1.35 -6.82
N GLU A 190 -26.19 -1.00 -7.13
CA GLU A 190 -27.00 -0.18 -6.22
C GLU A 190 -27.24 -0.84 -4.86
N ALA A 191 -27.22 -2.17 -4.81
CA ALA A 191 -27.31 -2.95 -3.57
C ALA A 191 -26.14 -2.73 -2.59
N LEU A 192 -25.03 -2.12 -3.04
CA LEU A 192 -23.85 -1.83 -2.22
C LEU A 192 -23.75 -0.36 -1.79
N LEU A 193 -24.66 0.50 -2.25
CA LEU A 193 -24.59 1.95 -2.10
C LEU A 193 -25.47 2.52 -0.96
#